data_AF-A0AAD9IPD5-F1
#
_entry.id   AF-A0AAD9IPD5-F1
#
_cell.length_a   1.000
_cell.length_b   1.000
_cell.length_c   1.000
_cell.angle_alpha   90.00
_cell.angle_beta   90.00
_cell.angle_gamma   90.00
#
_symmetry.space_group_name_H-M   'P 1'
#
loop_
_entity.id
_entity.type
_entity.pdbx_description
1 polymer ?
#
loop_
_entity_poly.entity_id
_entity_poly.type
_entity_poly.pdbx_seq_one_letter_code
_entity_poly.pdbx_strand_id
1 'polypeptide(L)'
;MASAALRQGLRQLCKAGSQYQQKRFAGNLPVKPNKYIEDWATRRELIEQEFKWDAKTVSTVLAFGLVVPYTIYSVIVAEFEHVDDKAGRPKREVWGGSKA
;
A
#
# COMPACT_ATOMS: atom_id res chain seq x y z
N MET A 1 -53.10 -4.38 -24.20
CA MET A 1 -51.89 -3.62 -24.61
C MET A 1 -50.90 -3.31 -23.46
N ALA A 2 -51.17 -3.64 -22.19
CA ALA A 2 -50.32 -3.27 -21.04
C ALA A 2 -49.02 -4.10 -20.84
N SER A 3 -48.80 -5.16 -21.62
CA SER A 3 -47.71 -6.14 -21.37
C SER A 3 -46.37 -5.77 -22.03
N ALA A 4 -46.37 -4.82 -22.98
CA ALA A 4 -45.15 -4.35 -23.66
C ALA A 4 -44.43 -3.25 -22.86
N ALA A 5 -45.18 -2.33 -22.25
CA ALA A 5 -44.65 -1.24 -21.45
C ALA A 5 -43.93 -1.73 -20.18
N LEU A 6 -44.50 -2.74 -19.49
CA LEU A 6 -43.88 -3.35 -18.31
C LEU A 6 -42.54 -4.03 -18.63
N ARG A 7 -42.44 -4.67 -19.81
CA ARG A 7 -41.20 -5.29 -20.30
C ARG A 7 -40.16 -4.26 -20.72
N GLN A 8 -40.59 -3.11 -21.24
CA GLN A 8 -39.68 -2.00 -21.58
C GLN A 8 -39.12 -1.33 -20.32
N GLY A 9 -39.94 -1.11 -19.28
CA GLY A 9 -39.47 -0.57 -18.00
C GLY A 9 -38.47 -1.47 -17.28
N LEU A 10 -38.72 -2.79 -17.26
CA LEU A 10 -37.77 -3.76 -16.70
C LEU A 10 -36.43 -3.80 -17.46
N ARG A 11 -36.46 -3.67 -18.79
CA ARG A 11 -35.23 -3.59 -19.61
C ARG A 11 -34.43 -2.30 -19.36
N GLN A 12 -35.10 -1.20 -19.01
CA GLN A 12 -34.42 0.06 -18.67
C GLN A 12 -33.72 -0.01 -17.31
N LEU A 13 -34.32 -0.66 -16.31
CA LEU A 13 -33.72 -0.85 -14.99
C LEU A 13 -32.42 -1.70 -15.06
N CYS A 14 -32.40 -2.76 -15.87
CA CYS A 14 -31.19 -3.57 -16.05
C CYS A 14 -30.05 -2.84 -16.78
N LYS A 15 -30.35 -1.82 -17.59
CA LYS A 15 -29.33 -0.99 -18.27
C LYS A 15 -28.67 0.05 -17.35
N ALA A 16 -29.35 0.45 -16.27
CA ALA A 16 -28.85 1.48 -15.35
C ALA A 16 -27.62 1.04 -14.53
N GLY A 17 -27.40 -0.28 -14.35
CA GLY A 17 -26.24 -0.81 -13.63
C GLY A 17 -24.90 -0.75 -14.39
N SER A 18 -24.91 -0.29 -15.65
CA SER A 18 -23.74 -0.29 -16.56
C SER A 18 -22.98 1.06 -16.60
N GLN A 19 -23.38 2.06 -15.80
CA GLN A 19 -22.99 3.45 -16.07
C GLN A 19 -21.78 3.99 -15.30
N TYR A 20 -21.04 3.19 -14.54
CA TYR A 20 -19.71 3.59 -14.06
C TYR A 20 -18.63 3.34 -15.13
N GLN A 21 -18.81 3.90 -16.33
CA GLN A 21 -17.66 4.11 -17.21
C GLN A 21 -16.96 5.37 -16.71
N GLN A 22 -15.87 5.21 -15.94
CA GLN A 22 -14.96 6.31 -15.61
C GLN A 22 -14.51 6.97 -16.92
N LYS A 23 -14.89 8.23 -17.13
CA LYS A 23 -14.39 9.04 -18.25
C LYS A 23 -12.93 9.35 -17.98
N ARG A 24 -12.03 8.74 -18.75
CA ARG A 24 -10.59 9.01 -18.68
C ARG A 24 -10.29 10.36 -19.34
N PHE A 25 -9.62 11.25 -18.62
CA PHE A 25 -9.23 12.58 -19.12
C PHE A 25 -8.06 12.54 -20.12
N ALA A 26 -7.26 11.47 -20.14
CA ALA A 26 -6.12 11.32 -21.02
C ALA A 26 -6.31 10.12 -21.95
N GLY A 27 -6.52 10.40 -23.24
CA GLY A 27 -6.41 9.44 -24.33
C GLY A 27 -7.57 8.46 -24.41
N ASN A 28 -8.44 8.65 -25.40
CA ASN A 28 -9.35 7.61 -25.89
C ASN A 28 -8.53 6.51 -26.61
N LEU A 29 -7.60 5.87 -25.90
CA LEU A 29 -6.84 4.74 -26.41
C LEU A 29 -7.82 3.59 -26.71
N PRO A 30 -7.64 2.84 -27.81
CA PRO A 30 -8.53 1.75 -28.21
C PRO A 30 -8.34 0.50 -27.33
N VAL A 31 -8.37 0.67 -26.01
CA VAL A 31 -8.22 -0.39 -25.02
C VAL A 31 -9.55 -0.58 -24.32
N LYS A 32 -10.06 -1.82 -24.34
CA LYS A 32 -11.30 -2.18 -23.65
C LYS A 32 -11.08 -2.10 -22.12
N PRO A 33 -11.78 -1.21 -21.39
CA PRO A 33 -11.63 -1.14 -19.95
C PRO A 33 -12.20 -2.41 -19.31
N ASN A 34 -11.46 -2.99 -18.37
CA ASN A 34 -11.92 -4.10 -17.55
C ASN A 34 -12.25 -3.59 -16.15
N LYS A 35 -13.54 -3.61 -15.78
CA LYS A 35 -14.03 -3.12 -14.50
C LYS A 35 -13.16 -3.54 -13.31
N TYR A 36 -12.79 -4.82 -13.23
CA TYR A 36 -12.02 -5.33 -12.09
C TYR A 36 -10.60 -4.77 -12.02
N ILE A 37 -9.99 -4.48 -13.16
CA ILE A 37 -8.64 -3.90 -13.24
C ILE A 37 -8.69 -2.42 -12.86
N GLU A 38 -9.68 -1.69 -13.37
CA GLU A 38 -9.87 -0.27 -13.06
C GLU A 38 -10.21 -0.05 -11.59
N ASP A 39 -11.13 -0.84 -11.04
CA ASP A 39 -11.51 -0.78 -9.63
C ASP A 39 -10.31 -1.11 -8.71
N TRP A 40 -9.49 -2.10 -9.09
CA TRP A 40 -8.28 -2.45 -8.35
C TRP A 40 -7.22 -1.34 -8.40
N ALA A 41 -6.98 -0.77 -9.59
CA ALA A 41 -6.06 0.35 -9.75
C ALA A 41 -6.52 1.58 -8.94
N THR A 42 -7.81 1.92 -9.05
CA THR A 42 -8.42 3.04 -8.31
C THR A 42 -8.24 2.88 -6.79
N ARG A 43 -8.43 1.67 -6.25
CA ARG A 43 -8.24 1.40 -4.80
C ARG A 43 -6.80 1.60 -4.34
N ARG A 44 -5.82 1.28 -5.18
CA ARG A 44 -4.39 1.47 -4.84
C ARG A 44 -4.02 2.94 -4.84
N GLU A 45 -4.54 3.70 -5.79
CA GLU A 45 -4.33 5.15 -5.87
C GLU A 45 -5.01 5.89 -4.71
N LEU A 46 -6.18 5.40 -4.26
CA LEU A 46 -6.97 6.00 -3.19
C LEU A 46 -6.89 5.23 -1.85
N ILE A 47 -5.75 4.60 -1.57
CA ILE A 47 -5.57 3.78 -0.36
C ILE A 47 -5.79 4.56 0.94
N GLU A 48 -5.57 5.87 0.91
CA GLU A 48 -5.79 6.79 2.04
C GLU A 48 -7.23 6.82 2.51
N GLN A 49 -8.21 6.59 1.61
CA GLN A 49 -9.63 6.57 1.97
C GLN A 49 -10.04 5.28 2.69
N GLU A 50 -9.33 4.18 2.46
CA GLU A 50 -9.60 2.88 3.07
C GLU A 50 -8.74 2.65 4.34
N PHE A 51 -7.66 3.41 4.50
CA PHE A 51 -6.75 3.27 5.62
C PHE A 51 -7.42 3.59 6.96
N LYS A 52 -7.19 2.71 7.94
CA LYS A 52 -7.69 2.86 9.31
C LYS A 52 -6.60 2.54 10.32
N TRP A 53 -6.54 3.37 11.36
CA TRP A 53 -5.73 3.13 12.55
C TRP A 53 -6.39 2.06 13.42
N ASP A 54 -6.09 0.81 13.11
CA ASP A 54 -6.43 -0.35 13.94
C ASP A 54 -5.16 -0.85 14.66
N ALA A 55 -5.33 -1.62 15.73
CA ALA A 55 -4.23 -2.19 16.50
C ALA A 55 -3.24 -2.96 15.59
N LYS A 56 -3.76 -3.69 14.60
CA LYS A 56 -2.96 -4.41 13.60
C LYS A 56 -2.15 -3.48 12.69
N THR A 57 -2.76 -2.38 12.24
CA THR A 57 -2.09 -1.40 11.39
C THR A 57 -0.98 -0.69 12.17
N VAL A 58 -1.28 -0.25 13.40
CA VAL A 58 -0.31 0.39 14.29
C VAL A 58 0.84 -0.55 14.61
N SER A 59 0.58 -1.82 14.96
CA SER A 59 1.65 -2.79 15.24
C SER A 59 2.54 -3.01 14.03
N THR A 60 1.97 -3.04 12.82
CA THR A 60 2.73 -3.20 11.58
C THR A 60 3.62 -1.98 11.32
N VAL A 61 3.08 -0.77 11.45
CA VAL A 61 3.85 0.47 11.28
C VAL A 61 4.97 0.57 12.32
N LEU A 62 4.73 0.23 13.59
CA LEU A 62 5.75 0.27 14.62
C LEU A 62 6.83 -0.80 14.40
N ALA A 63 6.44 -2.02 14.04
CA ALA A 63 7.39 -3.09 13.77
C ALA A 63 8.33 -2.71 12.63
N PHE A 64 7.80 -2.31 11.47
CA PHE A 64 8.63 -2.02 10.31
C PHE A 64 9.24 -0.62 10.31
N GLY A 65 8.59 0.36 10.94
CA GLY A 65 9.05 1.75 11.00
C GLY A 65 10.08 2.01 12.09
N LEU A 66 10.07 1.24 13.19
CA LEU A 66 10.97 1.45 14.32
C LEU A 66 11.76 0.20 14.69
N VAL A 67 11.08 -0.92 14.96
CA VAL A 67 11.75 -2.11 15.51
C VAL A 67 12.76 -2.69 14.53
N VAL A 68 12.37 -2.90 13.27
CA VAL A 68 13.25 -3.44 12.23
C VAL A 68 14.48 -2.55 11.98
N PRO A 69 14.37 -1.24 11.69
CA PRO A 69 15.55 -0.41 11.47
C PRO A 69 16.43 -0.28 12.71
N TYR A 70 15.83 -0.19 13.90
CA TYR A 70 16.60 -0.13 15.15
C TYR A 70 17.41 -1.42 15.39
N THR A 71 16.77 -2.59 15.24
CA THR A 71 17.45 -3.88 15.45
C THR A 71 18.56 -4.12 14.43
N ILE A 72 18.33 -3.80 13.15
CA ILE A 72 19.37 -3.87 12.11
C ILE A 72 20.55 -2.98 12.49
N TYR A 73 20.30 -1.73 12.88
CA TYR A 73 21.36 -0.81 13.29
C TYR A 73 22.16 -1.34 14.48
N SER A 74 21.48 -1.81 15.53
CA SER A 74 22.14 -2.34 16.72
C SER A 74 23.00 -3.58 16.42
N VAL A 75 22.52 -4.49 15.56
CA VAL A 75 23.28 -5.67 15.13
C VAL A 75 24.54 -5.26 14.37
N ILE A 76 24.41 -4.31 13.44
CA ILE A 76 25.53 -3.81 12.65
C ILE A 76 26.59 -3.18 13.57
N VAL A 77 26.18 -2.32 14.52
CA VAL A 77 27.09 -1.70 15.49
C VAL A 77 27.83 -2.76 16.30
N ALA A 78 27.11 -3.75 16.84
CA ALA A 78 27.71 -4.82 17.63
C ALA A 78 28.70 -5.68 16.81
N GLU A 79 28.39 -5.94 15.54
CA GLU A 79 29.29 -6.66 14.65
C GLU A 79 30.57 -5.86 14.37
N PHE A 80 30.45 -4.56 14.11
CA PHE A 80 31.60 -3.69 13.89
C PHE A 80 32.50 -3.59 15.13
N GLU A 81 31.92 -3.45 16.32
CA GLU A 81 32.69 -3.45 17.58
C GLU A 81 33.46 -4.76 17.76
N HIS A 82 32.80 -5.90 17.54
CA HIS A 82 33.45 -7.21 17.66
C HIS A 82 34.60 -7.41 16.67
N VAL A 83 34.45 -6.90 15.44
CA VAL A 83 35.51 -6.97 14.42
C VAL A 83 36.68 -6.05 14.77
N ASP A 84 36.40 -4.82 15.21
CA ASP A 84 37.43 -3.84 15.57
C ASP A 84 38.20 -4.29 16.84
N ASP A 85 37.51 -4.86 17.83
CA ASP A 85 38.13 -5.42 19.06
C ASP A 85 39.10 -6.57 18.70
N LYS A 86 38.71 -7.47 17.79
CA LYS A 86 39.58 -8.54 17.30
C LYS A 86 40.77 -8.04 16.49
N ALA A 87 40.60 -6.94 15.77
CA ALA A 87 41.66 -6.32 14.98
C ALA A 87 42.56 -5.39 15.81
N GLY A 88 42.27 -5.17 17.10
CA GLY A 88 43.01 -4.25 17.96
C GLY A 88 42.87 -2.78 17.55
N ARG A 89 41.77 -2.42 16.87
CA ARG A 89 41.49 -1.05 16.40
C ARG A 89 40.75 -0.27 17.49
N PRO A 90 40.92 1.06 17.56
CA PRO A 90 40.13 1.89 18.47
C PRO A 90 38.64 1.82 18.09
N LYS A 91 37.76 1.78 19.11
CA LYS A 91 36.30 1.74 18.89
C LYS A 91 35.84 3.00 18.16
N ARG A 92 34.95 2.81 17.19
CA ARG A 92 34.37 3.91 16.41
C ARG A 92 33.27 4.58 17.22
N GLU A 93 33.20 5.91 17.14
CA GLU A 93 32.08 6.64 17.73
C GLU A 93 30.84 6.44 16.85
N VAL A 94 29.91 5.63 17.34
CA VAL A 94 28.61 5.39 16.72
C VAL A 94 27.51 5.59 17.76
N TRP A 95 26.32 5.94 17.30
CA TRP A 95 25.20 6.21 18.19
C TRP A 95 24.82 4.95 18.98
N GLY A 96 24.92 5.02 20.31
CA GLY A 96 24.67 3.87 21.18
C GLY A 96 25.78 2.81 21.23
N GLY A 97 26.93 3.07 20.59
CA GLY A 97 28.13 2.24 20.73
C GLY A 97 28.83 2.43 22.06
N SER A 98 29.59 1.43 22.50
CA SER A 98 30.44 1.53 23.68
C SER A 98 31.51 2.59 23.43
N LYS A 99 31.50 3.67 24.22
CA LYS A 99 32.61 4.62 24.22
C LYS A 99 33.89 3.89 24.65
N ALA A 100 34.98 4.17 23.94
CA ALA A 100 36.33 3.68 24.27
C ALA A 100 36.79 4.24 25.61
#